data_AF-A0AAP4EEG0-F1
#
_entry.id   AF-A0AAP4EEG0-F1
#
_cell.length_a   1.000
_cell.length_b   1.000
_cell.length_c   1.000
_cell.angle_alpha   90.00
_cell.angle_beta   90.00
_cell.angle_gamma   90.00
#
_symmetry.space_group_name_H-M   'P 1'
#
loop_
_entity.id
_entity.type
_entity.pdbx_description
1 polymer ?
#
loop_
_entity_poly.entity_id
_entity_poly.type
_entity_poly.pdbx_seq_one_letter_code
_entity_poly.pdbx_strand_id
1 'polypeptide(L)'
;MKELRIKKFTVEEFKNKFNLDNIENISAYEISELGNLFENSSEEVYFLIEDKLYAEPKEVVGEGELSREDIEIIEKLNEEFRDSLISLREFLYHGNGKLDSEEARAIQVSMNNNIKSAKEILNRHNIVDKDQLKKMSKKYFMPDFLNGVFGNEEYNFENELEIDCGL
;
A
#
# COMPACT_ATOMS: atom_id res chain seq x y z
N MET A 1 0.94 24.82 12.42
CA MET A 1 0.34 24.26 11.19
C MET A 1 1.42 23.46 10.51
N LYS A 2 1.16 22.20 10.15
CA LYS A 2 2.04 21.48 9.22
C LYS A 2 1.87 22.13 7.85
N GLU A 3 2.96 22.45 7.18
CA GLU A 3 2.94 23.06 5.85
C GLU A 3 3.43 22.01 4.85
N LEU A 4 2.54 21.54 3.99
CA LEU A 4 2.85 20.54 2.98
C LEU A 4 3.49 21.23 1.77
N ARG A 5 4.72 20.84 1.41
CA ARG A 5 5.45 21.44 0.29
C ARG A 5 5.40 20.54 -0.93
N ILE A 6 4.80 21.02 -2.01
CA ILE A 6 4.73 20.28 -3.28
C ILE A 6 5.77 20.83 -4.25
N LYS A 7 6.63 19.97 -4.77
CA LYS A 7 7.58 20.32 -5.85
C LYS A 7 7.18 19.64 -7.14
N LYS A 8 7.08 20.40 -8.23
CA LYS A 8 6.73 19.86 -9.55
C LYS A 8 7.97 19.36 -10.28
N PHE A 9 7.87 18.18 -10.87
CA PHE A 9 8.92 17.55 -11.67
C PHE A 9 8.31 16.91 -12.94
N THR A 10 9.12 16.77 -13.99
CA THR A 10 8.86 15.79 -15.06
C THR A 10 9.31 14.39 -14.61
N VAL A 11 8.82 13.34 -15.29
CA VAL A 11 9.22 11.95 -15.02
C VAL A 11 10.74 11.79 -15.13
N GLU A 12 11.37 12.34 -16.17
CA GLU A 12 12.83 12.28 -16.35
C GLU A 12 13.60 13.01 -15.26
N GLU A 13 13.20 14.22 -14.90
CA GLU A 13 13.90 14.99 -13.85
C GLU A 13 13.83 14.29 -12.49
N PHE A 14 12.69 13.67 -12.17
CA PHE A 14 12.53 12.92 -10.94
C PHE A 14 13.38 11.65 -10.94
N LYS A 15 13.33 10.87 -12.03
CA LYS A 15 14.17 9.68 -12.20
C LYS A 15 15.65 10.00 -12.08
N ASN A 16 16.12 11.04 -12.78
CA ASN A 16 17.51 11.47 -12.73
C ASN A 16 17.93 11.96 -11.33
N LYS A 17 17.06 12.70 -10.65
CA LYS A 17 17.35 13.24 -9.32
C LYS A 17 17.55 12.13 -8.28
N PHE A 18 16.78 11.06 -8.37
CA PHE A 18 16.78 9.96 -7.40
C PHE A 18 17.44 8.68 -7.93
N ASN A 19 18.06 8.74 -9.11
CA ASN A 19 18.70 7.61 -9.79
C ASN A 19 17.77 6.38 -9.90
N LEU A 20 16.55 6.61 -10.39
CA LEU A 20 15.50 5.59 -10.50
C LEU A 20 15.32 5.14 -11.95
N ASP A 21 15.26 3.82 -12.17
CA ASP A 21 14.97 3.26 -13.48
C ASP A 21 13.46 3.32 -13.82
N ASN A 22 12.59 3.09 -12.83
CA ASN A 22 11.14 3.16 -12.98
C ASN A 22 10.46 3.88 -11.79
N ILE A 23 9.56 4.81 -12.11
CA ILE A 23 8.78 5.59 -11.14
C ILE A 23 7.54 4.84 -10.63
N GLU A 24 7.06 3.85 -11.39
CA GLU A 24 5.91 3.02 -11.00
C GLU A 24 6.16 2.21 -9.73
N ASN A 25 7.43 2.02 -9.36
CA ASN A 25 7.85 1.34 -8.14
C ASN A 25 7.79 2.24 -6.89
N ILE A 26 7.27 3.47 -7.02
CA ILE A 26 7.17 4.42 -5.93
C ILE A 26 5.71 4.61 -5.57
N SER A 27 5.43 4.67 -4.27
CA SER A 27 4.11 4.99 -3.75
C SER A 27 3.64 6.33 -4.31
N ALA A 28 2.71 6.26 -5.26
CA ALA A 28 1.99 7.39 -5.80
C ALA A 28 0.67 7.58 -5.05
N TYR A 29 0.18 8.80 -5.04
CA TYR A 29 -1.07 9.23 -4.47
C TYR A 29 -1.82 10.02 -5.53
N GLU A 30 -3.12 9.81 -5.60
CA GLU A 30 -3.99 10.61 -6.45
C GLU A 30 -4.17 12.00 -5.84
N ILE A 31 -4.34 13.03 -6.68
CA ILE A 31 -4.55 14.41 -6.21
C ILE A 31 -5.79 14.50 -5.32
N SER A 32 -6.80 13.67 -5.54
CA SER A 32 -7.99 13.57 -4.69
C SER A 32 -7.70 13.13 -3.25
N GLU A 33 -6.57 12.48 -3.00
CA GLU A 33 -6.18 11.99 -1.67
C GLU A 33 -5.38 13.02 -0.85
N LEU A 34 -5.09 14.20 -1.43
CA LEU A 34 -4.34 15.28 -0.80
C LEU A 34 -4.89 15.69 0.56
N GLY A 35 -6.22 15.72 0.71
CA GLY A 35 -6.87 16.09 1.98
C GLY A 35 -6.49 15.15 3.12
N ASN A 36 -6.61 13.84 2.87
CA ASN A 36 -6.27 12.79 3.84
C ASN A 36 -4.77 12.73 4.13
N LEU A 37 -3.94 12.97 3.11
CA LEU A 37 -2.49 13.08 3.24
C LEU A 37 -2.09 14.25 4.16
N PHE A 38 -2.73 15.41 4.01
CA PHE A 38 -2.42 16.60 4.79
C PHE A 38 -2.66 16.39 6.29
N GLU A 39 -3.70 15.65 6.65
CA GLU A 39 -4.07 15.38 8.04
C GLU A 39 -3.19 14.31 8.69
N ASN A 40 -2.80 13.28 7.93
CA ASN A 40 -2.17 12.07 8.48
C ASN A 40 -0.68 11.92 8.17
N SER A 41 -0.12 12.67 7.23
CA SER A 41 1.27 12.47 6.81
C SER A 41 2.29 13.03 7.81
N SER A 42 3.37 12.26 7.98
CA SER A 42 4.62 12.69 8.63
C SER A 42 5.62 13.27 7.62
N GLU A 43 5.37 13.15 6.31
CA GLU A 43 6.27 13.64 5.27
C GLU A 43 5.97 15.11 4.91
N GLU A 44 7.01 15.93 4.92
CA GLU A 44 6.90 17.38 4.71
C GLU A 44 6.92 17.79 3.22
N VAL A 45 7.38 16.90 2.32
CA VAL A 45 7.60 17.23 0.91
C VAL A 45 7.06 16.12 0.00
N TYR A 46 6.15 16.49 -0.90
CA TYR A 46 5.63 15.63 -1.97
C TYR A 46 6.07 16.14 -3.35
N PHE A 47 6.15 15.24 -4.31
CA PHE A 47 6.60 15.52 -5.68
C PHE A 47 5.43 15.34 -6.65
N LEU A 48 4.96 16.42 -7.27
CA LEU A 48 3.94 16.36 -8.30
C LEU A 48 4.60 16.04 -9.64
N ILE A 49 4.27 14.88 -10.19
CA ILE A 49 4.82 14.38 -11.45
C ILE A 49 3.64 14.04 -12.33
N GLU A 50 3.54 14.75 -13.44
CA GLU A 50 2.36 14.76 -14.30
C GLU A 50 1.10 15.13 -13.49
N ASP A 51 0.20 14.18 -13.25
CA ASP A 51 -1.04 14.32 -12.50
C ASP A 51 -1.06 13.54 -11.17
N LYS A 52 0.08 12.97 -10.74
CA LYS A 52 0.19 12.16 -9.51
C LYS A 52 1.20 12.74 -8.53
N LEU A 53 0.93 12.52 -7.24
CA LEU A 53 1.82 12.94 -6.15
C LEU A 53 2.64 11.76 -5.67
N TYR A 54 3.94 11.93 -5.62
CA TYR A 54 4.88 10.93 -5.17
C TYR A 54 5.50 11.37 -3.85
N ALA A 55 5.69 10.42 -2.93
CA ALA A 55 6.53 10.61 -1.76
C ALA A 55 8.00 10.70 -2.18
N GLU A 56 8.86 11.24 -1.31
CA GLU A 56 10.31 11.17 -1.55
C GLU A 56 10.73 9.70 -1.62
N PRO A 57 11.45 9.27 -2.68
CA PRO A 57 12.01 7.94 -2.72
C PRO A 57 12.98 7.81 -1.55
N LYS A 58 12.66 6.92 -0.59
CA LYS A 58 13.57 6.59 0.50
C LYS A 58 14.75 5.83 -0.10
N GLU A 59 15.97 6.12 0.38
CA GLU A 59 17.19 5.48 -0.10
C GLU A 59 17.01 3.95 -0.16
N VAL A 60 17.38 3.35 -1.29
CA VAL A 60 17.35 1.90 -1.44
C VAL A 60 18.39 1.31 -0.49
N VAL A 61 17.94 0.62 0.56
CA VAL A 61 18.81 0.18 1.67
C VAL A 61 19.55 -1.13 1.33
N GLY A 62 19.11 -1.84 0.28
CA GLY A 62 19.79 -3.01 -0.25
C GLY A 62 18.99 -3.64 -1.38
N GLU A 63 19.65 -4.09 -2.44
CA GLU A 63 18.98 -4.81 -3.52
C GLU A 63 18.65 -6.23 -3.08
N GLY A 64 17.37 -6.58 -3.01
CA GLY A 64 16.95 -7.98 -2.99
C GLY A 64 17.06 -8.69 -1.64
N GLU A 65 17.39 -8.00 -0.55
CA GLU A 65 17.40 -8.58 0.80
C GLU A 65 16.66 -7.67 1.80
N LEU A 66 15.73 -8.27 2.55
CA LEU A 66 15.05 -7.63 3.67
C LEU A 66 15.78 -7.93 4.98
N SER A 67 15.84 -6.95 5.88
CA SER A 67 16.27 -7.21 7.25
C SER A 67 15.29 -8.14 7.96
N ARG A 68 15.72 -8.76 9.06
CA ARG A 68 14.83 -9.59 9.87
C ARG A 68 13.68 -8.75 10.44
N GLU A 69 13.99 -7.53 10.87
CA GLU A 69 13.01 -6.58 11.40
C GLU A 69 11.97 -6.20 10.33
N ASP A 70 12.38 -5.94 9.09
CA ASP A 70 11.46 -5.62 7.98
C ASP A 70 10.55 -6.80 7.66
N ILE A 71 11.09 -8.03 7.66
CA ILE A 71 10.29 -9.25 7.47
C ILE A 71 9.24 -9.36 8.59
N GLU A 72 9.64 -9.17 9.84
CA GLU A 72 8.73 -9.24 11.00
C GLU A 72 7.62 -8.17 10.94
N ILE A 73 7.94 -6.96 10.43
CA ILE A 73 6.94 -5.91 10.21
C ILE A 73 5.96 -6.30 9.09
N ILE A 74 6.45 -6.78 7.95
CA ILE A 74 5.59 -7.20 6.83
C ILE A 74 4.67 -8.36 7.24
N GLU A 75 5.19 -9.31 8.02
CA GLU A 75 4.39 -10.40 8.60
C GLU A 75 3.27 -9.88 9.50
N LYS A 76 3.57 -8.90 10.36
CA LYS A 76 2.57 -8.27 11.24
C LYS A 76 1.50 -7.53 10.45
N LEU A 77 1.87 -6.79 9.41
CA LEU A 77 0.93 -6.08 8.53
C LEU A 77 -0.04 -7.05 7.84
N ASN A 78 0.45 -8.24 7.44
CA ASN A 78 -0.40 -9.30 6.89
C ASN A 78 -1.35 -9.89 7.94
N GLU A 79 -0.90 -10.08 9.18
CA GLU A 79 -1.75 -10.53 10.29
C GLU A 79 -2.87 -9.49 10.57
N GLU A 80 -2.52 -8.20 10.64
CA GLU A 80 -3.48 -7.10 10.86
C GLU A 80 -4.46 -6.95 9.68
N PHE A 81 -3.99 -7.11 8.45
CA PHE A 81 -4.84 -7.16 7.26
C PHE A 81 -5.86 -8.30 7.35
N ARG A 82 -5.41 -9.51 7.74
CA ARG A 82 -6.28 -10.68 7.91
C ARG A 82 -7.35 -10.42 8.96
N ASP A 83 -7.00 -9.87 10.12
CA ASP A 83 -7.95 -9.58 11.20
C ASP A 83 -8.97 -8.51 10.78
N SER A 84 -8.52 -7.50 10.02
CA SER A 84 -9.41 -6.49 9.42
C SER A 84 -10.37 -7.09 8.40
N LEU A 85 -9.89 -7.99 7.52
CA LEU A 85 -10.72 -8.71 6.56
C LEU A 85 -11.78 -9.59 7.24
N ILE A 86 -11.42 -10.27 8.33
CA ILE A 86 -12.37 -11.06 9.12
C ILE A 86 -13.44 -10.14 9.71
N SER A 87 -13.02 -9.01 10.30
CA SER A 87 -13.94 -8.02 10.87
C SER A 87 -14.90 -7.46 9.82
N LEU A 88 -14.41 -7.15 8.61
CA LEU A 88 -15.23 -6.70 7.50
C LEU A 88 -16.27 -7.75 7.10
N ARG A 89 -15.85 -9.02 6.97
CA ARG A 89 -16.76 -10.13 6.64
C ARG A 89 -17.81 -10.30 7.72
N GLU A 90 -17.44 -10.34 8.99
CA GLU A 90 -18.38 -10.45 10.11
C GLU A 90 -19.41 -9.31 10.11
N PHE A 91 -18.95 -8.07 9.90
CA PHE A 91 -19.80 -6.90 9.80
C PHE A 91 -20.85 -7.02 8.67
N LEU A 92 -20.40 -7.43 7.48
CA LEU A 92 -21.28 -7.59 6.31
C LEU A 92 -22.25 -8.76 6.46
N TYR A 93 -21.81 -9.91 7.00
CA TYR A 93 -22.61 -11.13 7.07
C TYR A 93 -23.53 -11.23 8.29
N HIS A 94 -23.25 -10.54 9.40
CA HIS A 94 -24.02 -10.69 10.65
C HIS A 94 -24.71 -9.40 11.12
N GLY A 95 -24.38 -8.23 10.57
CA GLY A 95 -24.82 -6.93 11.09
C GLY A 95 -25.85 -6.15 10.27
N ASN A 96 -26.44 -6.70 9.21
CA ASN A 96 -27.05 -5.89 8.13
C ASN A 96 -26.07 -4.81 7.58
N GLY A 97 -24.77 -5.04 7.77
CA GLY A 97 -23.72 -4.11 7.40
C GLY A 97 -23.75 -3.90 5.90
N LYS A 98 -23.79 -2.63 5.48
CA LYS A 98 -23.65 -2.28 4.07
C LYS A 98 -22.21 -1.93 3.79
N LEU A 99 -21.74 -2.32 2.62
CA LEU A 99 -20.36 -2.07 2.21
C LEU A 99 -20.06 -0.57 2.05
N ASP A 100 -21.08 0.23 1.77
CA ASP A 100 -21.02 1.69 1.71
C ASP A 100 -21.07 2.39 3.09
N SER A 101 -21.24 1.63 4.17
CA SER A 101 -21.26 2.18 5.53
C SER A 101 -19.90 2.77 5.93
N GLU A 102 -19.95 3.75 6.83
CA GLU A 102 -18.76 4.39 7.37
C GLU A 102 -17.81 3.37 8.05
N GLU A 103 -18.38 2.39 8.74
CA GLU A 103 -17.60 1.33 9.41
C GLU A 103 -16.90 0.40 8.41
N ALA A 104 -17.61 -0.06 7.37
CA ALA A 104 -17.00 -0.85 6.30
C ALA A 104 -15.89 -0.08 5.57
N ARG A 105 -16.09 1.23 5.33
CA ARG A 105 -15.06 2.10 4.73
C ARG A 105 -13.85 2.24 5.65
N ALA A 106 -14.04 2.44 6.95
CA ALA A 106 -12.94 2.56 7.91
C ALA A 106 -12.08 1.28 7.95
N ILE A 107 -12.72 0.11 7.90
CA ILE A 107 -12.01 -1.19 7.86
C ILE A 107 -11.23 -1.33 6.54
N GLN A 108 -11.83 -0.99 5.40
CA GLN A 108 -11.15 -1.01 4.10
C GLN A 108 -9.95 -0.06 4.04
N VAL A 109 -10.08 1.15 4.60
CA VAL A 109 -8.96 2.09 4.73
C VAL A 109 -7.82 1.49 5.55
N SER A 110 -8.13 0.84 6.68
CA SER A 110 -7.14 0.12 7.50
C SER A 110 -6.40 -0.96 6.69
N MET A 111 -7.15 -1.76 5.93
CA MET A 111 -6.58 -2.80 5.07
C MET A 111 -5.66 -2.23 3.99
N ASN A 112 -6.07 -1.17 3.31
CA ASN A 112 -5.26 -0.49 2.29
C ASN A 112 -4.00 0.15 2.89
N ASN A 113 -4.08 0.70 4.10
CA ASN A 113 -2.91 1.21 4.81
C ASN A 113 -1.88 0.11 5.11
N ASN A 114 -2.34 -1.10 5.46
CA ASN A 114 -1.44 -2.24 5.69
C ASN A 114 -0.72 -2.66 4.41
N ILE A 115 -1.45 -2.75 3.29
CA ILE A 115 -0.89 -3.02 1.96
C ILE A 115 0.15 -1.96 1.59
N LYS A 116 -0.21 -0.68 1.74
CA LYS A 116 0.63 0.46 1.39
C LYS A 116 1.93 0.46 2.19
N SER A 117 1.84 0.22 3.49
CA SER A 117 2.98 0.17 4.39
C SER A 117 3.94 -0.97 4.01
N ALA A 118 3.40 -2.15 3.67
CA ALA A 118 4.22 -3.29 3.23
C ALA A 118 4.87 -3.03 1.87
N LYS A 119 4.12 -2.45 0.92
CA LYS A 119 4.61 -2.07 -0.41
C LYS A 119 5.76 -1.07 -0.31
N GLU A 120 5.67 -0.09 0.59
CA GLU A 120 6.77 0.85 0.86
C GLU A 120 8.05 0.17 1.33
N ILE A 121 7.96 -0.80 2.24
CA ILE A 121 9.12 -1.54 2.73
C ILE A 121 9.73 -2.34 1.57
N LEU A 122 8.91 -3.07 0.82
CA LEU A 122 9.39 -3.90 -0.28
C LEU A 122 10.04 -3.08 -1.39
N ASN A 123 9.48 -1.91 -1.72
CA ASN A 123 10.04 -1.01 -2.73
C ASN A 123 11.40 -0.44 -2.31
N ARG A 124 11.60 -0.12 -1.01
CA ARG A 124 12.91 0.32 -0.49
C ARG A 124 13.99 -0.74 -0.63
N HIS A 125 13.62 -2.01 -0.76
CA HIS A 125 14.53 -3.15 -0.93
C HIS A 125 14.47 -3.74 -2.34
N ASN A 126 13.79 -3.08 -3.28
CA ASN A 126 13.58 -3.54 -4.66
C ASN A 126 13.01 -4.97 -4.75
N ILE A 127 12.13 -5.34 -3.82
CA ILE A 127 11.44 -6.64 -3.83
C ILE A 127 10.18 -6.50 -4.67
N VAL A 128 10.25 -6.96 -5.92
CA VAL A 128 9.18 -6.81 -6.92
C VAL A 128 8.39 -8.10 -7.15
N ASP A 129 8.80 -9.21 -6.53
CA ASP A 129 8.19 -10.53 -6.72
C ASP A 129 7.73 -11.14 -5.39
N LYS A 130 6.49 -11.61 -5.37
CA LYS A 130 5.90 -12.29 -4.22
C LYS A 130 6.65 -13.57 -3.84
N ASP A 131 7.27 -14.26 -4.80
CA ASP A 131 8.03 -15.48 -4.50
C ASP A 131 9.38 -15.15 -3.82
N GLN A 132 9.94 -13.96 -4.04
CA GLN A 132 11.09 -13.49 -3.26
C GLN A 132 10.70 -13.27 -1.79
N LEU A 133 9.61 -12.55 -1.53
CA LEU A 133 9.11 -12.33 -0.18
C LEU A 133 8.81 -13.66 0.55
N LYS A 134 8.14 -14.60 -0.12
CA LYS A 134 7.83 -15.93 0.46
C LYS A 134 9.05 -16.81 0.72
N LYS A 135 10.17 -16.58 0.03
CA LYS A 135 11.42 -17.31 0.32
C LYS A 135 12.11 -16.74 1.55
N MET A 136 12.00 -15.43 1.77
CA MET A 136 12.59 -14.72 2.91
C MET A 136 11.77 -14.94 4.18
N SER A 137 10.46 -14.77 4.10
CA SER A 137 9.54 -15.05 5.20
C SER A 137 9.12 -16.51 5.16
N LYS A 138 9.23 -17.20 6.29
CA LYS A 138 8.78 -18.59 6.44
C LYS A 138 7.30 -18.68 6.85
N LYS A 139 6.57 -17.56 6.83
CA LYS A 139 5.16 -17.48 7.19
C LYS A 139 4.25 -17.46 5.97
N TYR A 140 2.98 -17.77 6.23
CA TYR A 140 1.92 -17.67 5.24
C TYR A 140 1.45 -16.22 5.09
N PHE A 141 1.30 -15.78 3.84
CA PHE A 141 0.67 -14.51 3.49
C PHE A 141 -0.67 -14.76 2.81
N MET A 142 -1.66 -13.95 3.17
CA MET A 142 -2.96 -13.94 2.52
C MET A 142 -2.79 -13.62 1.02
N PRO A 143 -3.42 -14.38 0.10
CA PRO A 143 -3.39 -14.09 -1.32
C PRO A 143 -3.83 -12.65 -1.63
N ASP A 144 -4.88 -12.18 -0.95
CA ASP A 144 -5.43 -10.83 -1.14
C ASP A 144 -4.43 -9.74 -0.73
N PHE A 145 -3.72 -9.96 0.38
CA PHE A 145 -2.63 -9.08 0.81
C PHE A 145 -1.48 -9.06 -0.22
N LEU A 146 -1.03 -10.23 -0.68
CA LEU A 146 0.01 -10.31 -1.70
C LEU A 146 -0.42 -9.65 -3.01
N ASN A 147 -1.66 -9.83 -3.43
CA ASN A 147 -2.20 -9.21 -4.63
C ASN A 147 -2.26 -7.69 -4.50
N GLY A 148 -2.64 -7.15 -3.33
CA GLY A 148 -2.60 -5.70 -3.09
C GLY A 148 -1.18 -5.15 -3.07
N VAL A 149 -0.25 -5.86 -2.42
CA VAL A 149 1.15 -5.42 -2.28
C VAL A 149 1.89 -5.41 -3.62
N PHE A 150 1.75 -6.47 -4.42
CA PHE A 150 2.45 -6.63 -5.70
C PHE A 150 1.60 -6.25 -6.92
N GLY A 151 0.33 -5.89 -6.71
CA GLY A 151 -0.58 -5.42 -7.75
C GLY A 151 -0.53 -3.91 -7.94
N ASN A 152 -1.23 -3.47 -8.98
CA ASN A 152 -1.31 -2.06 -9.38
C ASN A 152 -2.58 -1.35 -8.86
N GLU A 153 -3.53 -2.10 -8.32
CA GLU A 153 -4.83 -1.60 -7.87
C GLU A 153 -4.94 -1.66 -6.34
N GLU A 154 -5.68 -0.72 -5.77
CA GLU A 154 -6.06 -0.79 -4.36
C GLU A 154 -6.92 -2.03 -4.11
N TYR A 155 -6.84 -2.57 -2.91
CA TYR A 155 -7.73 -3.66 -2.55
C TYR A 155 -9.16 -3.12 -2.44
N ASN A 156 -10.06 -3.67 -3.27
CA ASN A 156 -11.47 -3.36 -3.26
C ASN A 156 -12.29 -4.64 -3.02
N PHE A 157 -13.01 -4.68 -1.90
CA PHE A 157 -13.84 -5.83 -1.53
C PHE A 157 -15.06 -6.02 -2.46
N GLU A 158 -15.54 -4.97 -3.14
CA GLU A 158 -16.63 -5.11 -4.13
C GLU A 158 -16.24 -6.06 -5.26
N ASN A 159 -14.97 -6.06 -5.66
CA ASN A 159 -14.45 -6.97 -6.69
C ASN A 159 -14.40 -8.44 -6.20
N GLU A 160 -14.37 -8.69 -4.88
CA GLU A 160 -14.49 -10.04 -4.32
C GLU A 160 -15.94 -10.55 -4.34
N LEU A 161 -16.93 -9.67 -4.23
CA LEU A 161 -18.36 -10.04 -4.29
C LEU A 161 -18.79 -10.45 -5.70
N GLU A 162 -18.07 -10.01 -6.74
CA GLU A 162 -18.30 -10.45 -8.13
C GLU A 162 -17.68 -11.82 -8.45
N ILE A 163 -16.88 -12.41 -7.54
CA ILE A 163 -16.44 -13.80 -7.70
C ILE A 163 -17.64 -14.69 -7.40
N ASP A 164 -18.35 -15.04 -8.47
CA ASP A 164 -19.43 -16.01 -8.53
C ASP A 164 -19.06 -17.24 -7.68
N CYS A 165 -19.60 -17.27 -6.46
CA CYS A 165 -19.56 -18.42 -5.60
C CYS A 165 -20.60 -19.40 -6.15
N GLY A 166 -20.30 -19.95 -7.33
CA GLY A 166 -21.19 -20.84 -8.07
C GLY A 166 -21.70 -21.95 -7.16
N LEU A 167 -23.00 -21.88 -6.87
CA LEU A 167 -23.79 -22.91 -6.22
C LEU A 167 -24.83 -23.43 -7.20
#